data_AF-A0A7C2IES0-F1
#
_entry.id   AF-A0A7C2IES0-F1
#
_cell.length_a   1.000
_cell.length_b   1.000
_cell.length_c   1.000
_cell.angle_alpha   90.00
_cell.angle_beta   90.00
_cell.angle_gamma   90.00
#
_symmetry.space_group_name_H-M   'P 1'
#
loop_
_entity.id
_entity.type
_entity.pdbx_description
1 polymer ?
#
loop_
_entity_poly.entity_id
_entity_poly.type
_entity_poly.pdbx_seq_one_letter_code
_entity_poly.pdbx_strand_id
1 'polypeptide(L)'
;IDRIANTTEFNTKKLLNGDVATTALNFQIGANTGQSIAVTIATATTAALTINGISVGSHTLANQAIASIDEAIRAISTSRASLGAIQNRLEHTIANLNVASENLAASESRIRDVDMAQEMMFFTKTQILQQAGVAMLAQANMAPQSVLQLLR
;
A
#
# COMPACT_ATOMS: atom_id res chain seq x y z
N ILE A 1 2.70 11.97 33.58
CA ILE A 1 2.42 10.79 32.73
C ILE A 1 1.06 10.95 32.03
N ASP A 2 -0.02 11.25 32.77
CA ASP A 2 -1.37 11.42 32.18
C ASP A 2 -1.46 12.45 31.05
N ARG A 3 -0.71 13.55 31.12
CA ARG A 3 -0.64 14.51 30.01
C ARG A 3 -0.22 13.83 28.71
N ILE A 4 0.85 13.02 28.72
CA ILE A 4 1.34 12.31 27.53
C ILE A 4 0.26 11.36 27.01
N ALA A 5 -0.34 10.56 27.89
CA ALA A 5 -1.42 9.64 27.51
C ALA A 5 -2.59 10.35 26.82
N ASN A 6 -2.96 11.55 27.29
CA ASN A 6 -4.10 12.31 26.79
C ASN A 6 -3.77 13.26 25.61
N THR A 7 -2.52 13.67 25.44
CA THR A 7 -2.12 14.58 24.36
C THR A 7 -1.52 13.88 23.15
N THR A 8 -1.01 12.65 23.28
CA THR A 8 -0.48 11.90 22.14
C THR A 8 -1.60 11.54 21.17
N GLU A 9 -1.53 12.13 19.99
CA GLU A 9 -2.49 11.92 18.92
C GLU A 9 -1.81 11.82 17.55
N PHE A 10 -2.46 11.09 16.65
CA PHE A 10 -2.10 11.08 15.24
C PHE A 10 -3.38 11.32 14.43
N ASN A 11 -3.36 12.31 13.55
CA ASN A 11 -4.53 12.72 12.78
C ASN A 11 -5.81 12.82 13.65
N THR A 12 -5.71 13.62 14.72
CA THR A 12 -6.76 13.87 15.75
C THR A 12 -7.25 12.66 16.56
N LYS A 13 -6.71 11.46 16.31
CA LYS A 13 -7.02 10.26 17.09
C LYS A 13 -6.07 10.11 18.27
N LYS A 14 -6.62 10.04 19.49
CA LYS A 14 -5.84 9.75 20.70
C LYS A 14 -5.38 8.30 20.69
N LEU A 15 -4.12 8.06 21.03
CA LEU A 15 -3.50 6.74 20.89
C LEU A 15 -3.31 6.01 22.23
N LEU A 16 -3.15 6.74 23.32
CA LEU A 16 -2.65 6.22 24.60
C LEU A 16 -3.62 6.40 25.78
N ASN A 17 -4.76 7.04 25.56
CA ASN A 17 -5.79 7.33 26.58
C ASN A 17 -6.75 6.15 26.83
N GLY A 18 -6.67 5.08 26.04
CA GLY A 18 -7.51 3.89 26.14
C GLY A 18 -8.54 3.72 25.03
N ASP A 19 -8.72 4.72 24.16
CA ASP A 19 -9.65 4.63 23.03
C ASP A 19 -9.23 3.50 22.07
N VAL A 20 -7.92 3.38 21.79
CA VAL A 20 -7.35 2.35 20.92
C VAL A 20 -7.25 0.98 21.59
N ALA A 21 -7.35 0.92 22.92
CA ALA A 21 -7.40 -0.35 23.65
C ALA A 21 -8.75 -1.06 23.44
N THR A 22 -9.83 -0.28 23.31
CA THR A 22 -11.19 -0.78 23.12
C THR A 22 -11.60 -0.85 21.65
N THR A 23 -11.18 0.16 20.87
CA THR A 23 -11.44 0.24 19.43
C THR A 23 -10.13 0.09 18.67
N ALA A 24 -9.88 -1.11 18.16
CA ALA A 24 -8.65 -1.39 17.41
C ALA A 24 -8.51 -0.48 16.17
N LEU A 25 -7.28 -0.05 15.91
CA LEU A 25 -6.92 0.62 14.66
C LEU A 25 -6.76 -0.43 13.57
N ASN A 26 -7.65 -0.40 12.58
CA ASN A 26 -7.60 -1.29 11.44
C ASN A 26 -6.82 -0.64 10.29
N PHE A 27 -5.67 -1.22 9.95
CA PHE A 27 -4.89 -0.83 8.79
C PHE A 27 -5.22 -1.77 7.63
N GLN A 28 -5.75 -1.23 6.54
CA GLN A 28 -5.90 -1.97 5.28
C GLN A 28 -4.52 -2.05 4.61
N ILE A 29 -3.99 -3.26 4.49
CA ILE A 29 -2.61 -3.53 4.03
C ILE A 29 -2.57 -4.33 2.73
N GLY A 30 -3.69 -4.47 2.03
CA GLY A 30 -3.75 -5.17 0.76
C GLY A 30 -4.88 -4.65 -0.13
N ALA A 31 -4.87 -5.08 -1.39
CA ALA A 31 -5.81 -4.63 -2.40
C ALA A 31 -7.22 -5.23 -2.24
N ASN A 32 -7.34 -6.38 -1.58
CA ASN A 32 -8.58 -7.13 -1.48
C ASN A 32 -9.27 -6.98 -0.11
N THR A 33 -10.57 -7.26 -0.08
CA THR A 33 -11.38 -7.27 1.14
C THR A 33 -10.82 -8.25 2.17
N GLY A 34 -10.74 -7.82 3.43
CA GLY A 34 -10.26 -8.65 4.55
C GLY A 34 -8.75 -8.64 4.75
N GLN A 35 -7.98 -7.97 3.88
CA GLN A 35 -6.53 -7.80 4.05
C GLN A 35 -6.22 -6.63 4.99
N SER A 36 -6.59 -6.79 6.26
CA SER A 36 -6.41 -5.77 7.30
C SER A 36 -5.65 -6.28 8.51
N ILE A 37 -4.90 -5.38 9.15
CA ILE A 37 -4.25 -5.60 10.44
C ILE A 37 -4.96 -4.75 11.48
N ALA A 38 -5.54 -5.40 12.50
CA ALA A 38 -6.04 -4.74 13.69
C ALA A 38 -4.89 -4.50 14.69
N VAL A 39 -4.78 -3.28 15.21
CA VAL A 39 -3.77 -2.89 16.20
C VAL A 39 -4.46 -2.28 17.41
N THR A 40 -4.19 -2.86 18.56
CA THR A 40 -4.60 -2.31 19.86
C THR A 40 -3.38 -1.80 20.61
N ILE A 41 -3.55 -0.71 21.33
CA ILE A 41 -2.51 -0.09 22.16
C ILE A 41 -3.03 -0.04 23.59
N ALA A 42 -2.24 -0.55 24.54
CA ALA A 42 -2.62 -0.53 25.94
C ALA A 42 -2.69 0.91 26.47
N THR A 43 -3.63 1.16 27.38
CA THR A 43 -3.81 2.46 28.03
C THR A 43 -2.57 2.82 28.86
N ALA A 44 -2.02 4.01 28.68
CA ALA A 44 -0.80 4.48 29.36
C ALA A 44 -1.07 5.56 30.43
N THR A 45 -2.30 5.63 30.97
CA THR A 45 -2.66 6.55 32.05
C THR A 45 -2.13 6.03 33.40
N THR A 46 -1.92 6.93 34.36
CA THR A 46 -1.45 6.58 35.71
C THR A 46 -2.43 5.67 36.44
N ALA A 47 -3.73 5.84 36.17
CA ALA A 47 -4.79 4.97 36.70
C ALA A 47 -4.71 3.55 36.12
N ALA A 48 -4.54 3.41 34.79
CA ALA A 48 -4.43 2.11 34.15
C ALA A 48 -3.14 1.36 34.52
N LEU A 49 -2.06 2.10 34.77
CA LEU A 49 -0.77 1.56 35.22
C LEU A 49 -0.69 1.36 36.74
N THR A 50 -1.77 1.62 37.49
CA THR A 50 -1.82 1.51 38.97
C THR A 50 -0.79 2.35 39.74
N ILE A 51 -0.25 3.39 39.09
CA ILE A 51 0.75 4.31 39.66
C ILE A 51 0.14 5.62 40.15
N ASN A 52 -1.18 5.69 40.26
CA ASN A 52 -1.88 6.86 40.76
C ASN A 52 -1.75 6.94 42.29
N GLY A 53 -1.29 8.07 42.81
CA GLY A 53 -1.22 8.29 44.26
C GLY A 53 -0.11 7.53 44.99
N ILE A 54 0.95 7.10 44.27
CA ILE A 54 2.13 6.51 44.91
C ILE A 54 2.69 7.47 45.97
N SER A 55 2.93 6.93 47.16
CA SER A 55 3.52 7.67 48.29
C SER A 55 4.84 7.01 48.71
N VAL A 56 5.80 7.84 49.10
CA VAL A 56 7.12 7.43 49.60
C VAL A 56 7.33 7.83 51.06
N GLY A 57 6.25 8.17 51.77
CA GLY A 57 6.31 8.72 53.13
C GLY A 57 6.72 7.72 54.23
N SER A 58 6.76 6.42 53.93
CA SER A 58 7.23 5.38 54.85
C SER A 58 8.02 4.31 54.09
N HIS A 59 8.87 3.56 54.81
CA HIS A 59 9.66 2.48 54.21
C HIS A 59 8.79 1.42 53.52
N THR A 60 7.65 1.07 54.12
CA THR A 60 6.70 0.11 53.54
C THR A 60 6.06 0.65 52.25
N LEU A 61 5.63 1.91 52.25
CA LEU A 61 5.04 2.54 51.07
C LEU A 61 6.06 2.72 49.95
N ALA A 62 7.32 3.04 50.27
CA ALA A 62 8.41 3.11 49.30
C ALA A 62 8.70 1.76 48.62
N ASN A 63 8.67 0.64 49.36
CA ASN A 63 8.83 -0.68 48.76
C ASN A 63 7.66 -1.06 47.82
N GLN A 64 6.43 -0.70 48.20
CA GLN A 64 5.25 -0.89 47.33
C GLN A 64 5.32 -0.01 46.07
N ALA A 65 5.81 1.23 46.23
CA ALA A 65 6.04 2.16 45.11
C ALA A 65 6.98 1.56 44.06
N ILE A 66 8.12 1.01 44.48
CA ILE A 66 9.10 0.37 43.57
C ILE A 66 8.43 -0.77 42.80
N ALA A 67 7.72 -1.67 43.50
CA ALA A 67 7.04 -2.79 42.85
C ALA A 67 5.98 -2.34 41.82
N SER A 68 5.18 -1.32 42.14
CA SER A 68 4.18 -0.77 41.21
C SER A 68 4.80 -0.10 39.98
N ILE A 69 5.92 0.61 40.16
CA ILE A 69 6.65 1.25 39.06
C ILE A 69 7.29 0.19 38.16
N ASP A 70 7.89 -0.85 38.73
CA ASP A 70 8.46 -1.95 37.94
C ASP A 70 7.41 -2.64 37.08
N GLU A 71 6.21 -2.86 37.62
CA GLU A 71 5.11 -3.45 36.85
C GLU A 71 4.63 -2.52 35.74
N ALA A 72 4.52 -1.21 36.01
CA ALA A 72 4.18 -0.21 35.00
C ALA A 72 5.23 -0.16 33.88
N ILE A 73 6.53 -0.26 34.21
CA ILE A 73 7.63 -0.32 33.23
C ILE A 73 7.50 -1.59 32.37
N ARG A 74 7.21 -2.75 32.98
CA ARG A 74 7.00 -4.00 32.23
C ARG A 74 5.80 -3.88 31.29
N ALA A 75 4.67 -3.33 31.75
CA ALA A 75 3.48 -3.14 30.93
C ALA A 75 3.76 -2.27 29.69
N ILE A 76 4.44 -1.13 29.87
CA ILE A 76 4.84 -0.25 28.76
C ILE A 76 5.82 -0.95 27.82
N SER A 77 6.77 -1.70 28.37
CA SER A 77 7.76 -2.43 27.58
C SER A 77 7.12 -3.50 26.69
N THR A 78 6.15 -4.25 27.23
CA THR A 78 5.34 -5.22 26.47
C THR A 78 4.51 -4.55 25.38
N SER A 79 3.89 -3.39 25.67
CA SER A 79 3.15 -2.62 24.67
C SER A 79 4.07 -2.14 23.54
N ARG A 80 5.28 -1.66 23.87
CA ARG A 80 6.28 -1.23 22.87
C ARG A 80 6.80 -2.40 22.03
N ALA A 81 7.06 -3.55 22.66
CA ALA A 81 7.48 -4.75 21.95
C ALA A 81 6.41 -5.22 20.94
N SER A 82 5.14 -5.20 21.34
CA SER A 82 4.01 -5.54 20.47
C SER A 82 3.90 -4.59 19.27
N LEU A 83 4.06 -3.28 19.50
CA LEU A 83 4.09 -2.29 18.43
C LEU A 83 5.29 -2.47 17.48
N GLY A 84 6.47 -2.77 18.01
CA GLY A 84 7.66 -3.07 17.19
C GLY A 84 7.49 -4.31 16.33
N ALA A 85 6.86 -5.37 16.85
CA ALA A 85 6.54 -6.56 16.07
C ALA A 85 5.58 -6.24 14.91
N ILE A 86 4.57 -5.39 15.14
CA ILE A 86 3.64 -4.95 14.11
C ILE A 86 4.36 -4.09 13.07
N GLN A 87 5.27 -3.20 13.49
CA GLN A 87 6.11 -2.41 12.58
C GLN A 87 6.92 -3.32 11.65
N ASN A 88 7.64 -4.31 12.18
CA ASN A 88 8.41 -5.26 11.37
C ASN A 88 7.51 -5.99 10.37
N ARG A 89 6.30 -6.40 10.81
CA ARG A 89 5.33 -7.04 9.93
C ARG A 89 4.85 -6.11 8.81
N LEU A 90 4.62 -4.83 9.09
CA LEU A 90 4.25 -3.83 8.09
C LEU A 90 5.40 -3.59 7.11
N GLU A 91 6.65 -3.50 7.57
CA GLU A 91 7.83 -3.34 6.71
C GLU A 91 7.97 -4.51 5.72
N HIS A 92 7.84 -5.75 6.20
CA HIS A 92 7.82 -6.92 5.32
C HIS A 92 6.63 -6.93 4.37
N THR A 93 5.46 -6.50 4.84
CA THR A 93 4.26 -6.41 3.99
C THR A 93 4.49 -5.40 2.87
N ILE A 94 5.04 -4.23 3.16
CA ILE A 94 5.37 -3.19 2.17
C ILE A 94 6.38 -3.74 1.15
N ALA A 95 7.44 -4.41 1.60
CA ALA A 95 8.42 -5.00 0.71
C ALA A 95 7.78 -6.03 -0.24
N ASN A 96 6.93 -6.92 0.29
CA ASN A 96 6.21 -7.90 -0.52
C ASN A 96 5.25 -7.24 -1.53
N LEU A 97 4.53 -6.20 -1.12
CA LEU A 97 3.61 -5.47 -2.00
C LEU A 97 4.35 -4.75 -3.12
N ASN A 98 5.52 -4.18 -2.85
CA ASN A 98 6.35 -3.54 -3.89
C ASN A 98 6.78 -4.57 -4.94
N VAL A 99 7.28 -5.73 -4.51
CA VAL A 99 7.66 -6.82 -5.43
C VAL A 99 6.43 -7.34 -6.20
N ALA A 100 5.29 -7.50 -5.54
CA ALA A 100 4.05 -7.92 -6.20
C ALA A 100 3.57 -6.88 -7.23
N SER A 101 3.64 -5.58 -6.90
CA SER A 101 3.28 -4.49 -7.79
C SER A 101 4.19 -4.42 -9.01
N GLU A 102 5.51 -4.62 -8.82
CA GLU A 102 6.48 -4.66 -9.93
C GLU A 102 6.21 -5.84 -10.86
N ASN A 103 6.03 -7.04 -10.31
CA ASN A 103 5.71 -8.23 -11.09
C ASN A 103 4.36 -8.11 -11.82
N LEU A 104 3.36 -7.49 -11.20
CA LEU A 104 2.06 -7.27 -11.80
C LEU A 104 2.15 -6.23 -12.92
N ALA A 105 2.86 -5.11 -12.71
CA ALA A 105 3.09 -4.12 -13.75
C ALA A 105 3.87 -4.72 -14.94
N ALA A 106 4.89 -5.55 -14.69
CA ALA A 106 5.62 -6.25 -15.74
C ALA A 106 4.75 -7.27 -16.49
N SER A 107 3.81 -7.92 -15.79
CA SER A 107 2.86 -8.84 -16.41
C SER A 107 1.79 -8.10 -17.21
N GLU A 108 1.31 -6.96 -16.71
CA GLU A 108 0.38 -6.08 -17.42
C GLU A 108 1.05 -5.52 -18.67
N SER A 109 2.29 -5.05 -18.58
CA SER A 109 3.12 -4.63 -19.72
C SER A 109 3.23 -5.76 -20.75
N ARG A 110 3.54 -7.01 -20.37
CA ARG A 110 3.56 -8.13 -21.35
C ARG A 110 2.22 -8.43 -22.02
N ILE A 111 1.09 -8.15 -21.36
CA ILE A 111 -0.23 -8.43 -21.90
C ILE A 111 -0.75 -7.27 -22.75
N ARG A 112 -0.52 -6.03 -22.32
CA ARG A 112 -1.05 -4.82 -22.93
C ARG A 112 -0.07 -4.20 -23.93
N ASP A 113 1.23 -4.31 -23.70
CA ASP A 113 2.22 -3.77 -24.61
C ASP A 113 2.35 -4.71 -25.80
N VAL A 114 2.05 -4.17 -26.97
CA VAL A 114 2.30 -4.85 -28.24
C VAL A 114 3.80 -4.86 -28.53
N ASP A 115 4.27 -5.92 -29.17
CA ASP A 115 5.61 -5.91 -29.75
C ASP A 115 5.63 -4.87 -30.88
N MET A 116 6.23 -3.70 -30.58
CA MET A 116 6.28 -2.57 -31.49
C MET A 116 6.91 -2.96 -32.84
N ALA A 117 7.85 -3.90 -32.86
CA ALA A 117 8.47 -4.34 -34.10
C ALA A 117 7.46 -5.06 -35.01
N GLN A 118 6.62 -5.93 -34.45
CA GLN A 118 5.61 -6.66 -35.20
C GLN A 118 4.48 -5.72 -35.68
N GLU A 119 4.02 -4.81 -34.82
CA GLU A 119 2.96 -3.86 -35.19
C GLU A 119 3.44 -2.87 -36.25
N MET A 120 4.70 -2.42 -36.19
CA MET A 120 5.30 -1.56 -37.23
C MET A 120 5.47 -2.29 -38.57
N MET A 121 5.81 -3.58 -38.55
CA MET A 121 5.87 -4.41 -39.76
C MET A 121 4.47 -4.60 -40.37
N PHE A 122 3.47 -4.86 -39.53
CA PHE A 122 2.08 -4.96 -39.98
C PHE A 122 1.57 -3.63 -40.55
N PHE A 123 1.78 -2.52 -39.83
CA PHE A 123 1.45 -1.17 -40.27
C PHE A 123 2.10 -0.84 -41.62
N THR A 124 3.41 -1.08 -41.75
CA THR A 124 4.15 -0.85 -43.00
C THR A 124 3.62 -1.73 -44.13
N LYS A 125 3.33 -3.01 -43.87
CA LYS A 125 2.70 -3.91 -44.85
C LYS A 125 1.34 -3.41 -45.31
N THR A 126 0.47 -2.97 -44.39
CA THR A 126 -0.84 -2.41 -44.72
C THR A 126 -0.72 -1.10 -45.49
N GLN A 127 0.27 -0.26 -45.18
CA GLN A 127 0.49 1.00 -45.89
C GLN A 127 1.02 0.76 -47.31
N ILE A 128 1.92 -0.20 -47.51
CA ILE A 128 2.37 -0.64 -48.83
C ILE A 128 1.18 -1.22 -49.62
N LEU A 129 0.33 -2.06 -49.01
CA LEU A 129 -0.86 -2.60 -49.66
C LEU A 129 -1.86 -1.51 -50.05
N GLN A 130 -2.06 -0.48 -49.23
CA GLN A 130 -2.92 0.66 -49.58
C GLN A 130 -2.35 1.46 -50.75
N GLN A 131 -1.04 1.76 -50.73
CA GLN A 131 -0.38 2.44 -51.85
C GLN A 131 -0.42 1.61 -53.14
N ALA A 132 -0.18 0.30 -53.05
CA ALA A 132 -0.30 -0.62 -54.17
C ALA A 132 -1.74 -0.74 -54.67
N GLY A 133 -2.74 -0.74 -53.77
CA GLY A 133 -4.16 -0.75 -54.12
C GLY A 133 -4.58 0.50 -54.89
N VAL A 134 -4.11 1.68 -54.48
CA VAL A 134 -4.34 2.95 -55.20
C VAL A 134 -3.62 2.96 -56.55
N ALA A 135 -2.37 2.49 -56.62
CA ALA A 135 -1.63 2.39 -57.87
C ALA A 135 -2.27 1.39 -58.85
N MET A 136 -2.74 0.25 -58.36
CA MET A 136 -3.45 -0.75 -59.15
C MET A 136 -4.82 -0.25 -59.62
N LEU A 137 -5.54 0.52 -58.81
CA LEU A 137 -6.80 1.14 -59.20
C LEU A 137 -6.59 2.22 -60.27
N ALA A 138 -5.51 3.00 -60.16
CA ALA A 138 -5.10 3.93 -61.21
C ALA A 138 -4.71 3.22 -62.52
N GLN A 139 -3.94 2.12 -62.44
CA GLN A 139 -3.56 1.30 -63.59
C GLN A 139 -4.76 0.61 -64.24
N ALA A 140 -5.69 0.08 -63.43
CA ALA A 140 -6.92 -0.55 -63.88
C ALA A 140 -7.88 0.43 -64.56
N ASN A 141 -7.85 1.72 -64.20
CA ASN A 141 -8.60 2.77 -64.88
C ASN A 141 -7.96 3.22 -66.21
N MET A 142 -6.64 3.07 -66.37
CA MET A 142 -5.93 3.41 -67.62
C MET A 142 -6.02 2.30 -68.69
N ALA A 143 -6.06 1.03 -68.29
CA ALA A 143 -6.17 -0.10 -69.22
C ALA A 143 -7.40 -0.06 -70.17
N PRO A 144 -8.63 0.28 -69.71
CA PRO A 144 -9.76 0.44 -70.63
C PRO A 144 -9.63 1.67 -71.54
N GLN A 145 -8.93 2.74 -71.12
CA GLN A 145 -8.73 3.94 -71.94
C GLN A 145 -7.73 3.72 -73.08
N SER A 146 -6.69 2.92 -72.87
CA SER A 146 -5.74 2.54 -73.94
C SER A 146 -6.38 1.58 -74.94
N VAL A 147 -7.22 0.65 -74.48
CA VAL A 147 -8.00 -0.24 -75.36
C VAL A 147 -9.01 0.57 -76.20
N LEU A 148 -9.62 1.61 -75.63
CA LEU A 148 -10.54 2.49 -76.37
C LEU A 148 -9.80 3.36 -77.41
N GLN A 149 -8.53 3.68 -77.22
CA GLN A 149 -7.69 4.34 -78.24
C GLN A 149 -7.32 3.40 -79.40
N LEU A 150 -7.19 2.09 -79.17
CA LEU A 150 -6.96 1.09 -80.23
C LEU A 150 -8.23 0.71 -81.03
N LEU A 151 -9.41 1.07 -80.55
CA LEU A 151 -10.70 0.81 -81.21
C LEU A 151 -11.23 2.04 -81.98
N ARG A 152 -10.37 3.03 -82.28
CA ARG A 152 -10.68 4.22 -83.07
C ARG A 152 -9.98 4.24 -84.41
#